data_AF-A0A8H6FC57-F1
#
_entry.id   AF-A0A8H6FC57-F1
#
_cell.length_a   1.000
_cell.length_b   1.000
_cell.length_c   1.000
_cell.angle_alpha   90.00
_cell.angle_beta   90.00
_cell.angle_gamma   90.00
#
_symmetry.space_group_name_H-M   'P 1'
#
loop_
_entity.id
_entity.type
_entity.pdbx_description
1 polymer ?
#
loop_
_entity_poly.entity_id
_entity_poly.type
_entity_poly.pdbx_seq_one_letter_code
_entity_poly.pdbx_strand_id
1 'polypeptide(L)'
;MSPRAPLAVVSLVLIAGALLLMLLVVIGGAVDKNPTNQFYFLQADTSAIPGAPATSRWTFWNTCGDTNGRNACPHVHPAYAFDPQKNFGTTKGVPASLIKQ
;
A
#
# COMPACT_ATOMS: atom_id res chain seq x y z
N MET A 1 14.99 23.83 -34.05
CA MET A 1 14.45 22.56 -33.51
C MET A 1 12.95 22.49 -33.75
N SER A 2 12.42 21.37 -34.26
CA SER A 2 10.97 21.16 -34.35
C SER A 2 10.38 21.13 -32.93
N PRO A 3 9.38 21.95 -32.59
CA PRO A 3 8.80 22.03 -31.25
C PRO A 3 8.20 20.69 -30.78
N ARG A 4 7.96 19.75 -31.70
CA ARG A 4 7.42 18.42 -31.41
C ARG A 4 8.41 17.47 -30.73
N ALA A 5 9.70 17.61 -31.01
CA ALA A 5 10.74 16.74 -30.47
C ALA A 5 10.89 16.83 -28.93
N PRO A 6 10.99 18.03 -28.31
CA PRO A 6 11.07 18.12 -26.85
C PRO A 6 9.78 17.66 -26.16
N LEU A 7 8.60 17.95 -26.73
CA LEU A 7 7.33 17.47 -26.17
C LEU A 7 7.25 15.94 -26.17
N ALA A 8 7.71 15.28 -27.23
CA ALA A 8 7.74 13.81 -27.30
C ALA A 8 8.64 13.21 -26.21
N VAL A 9 9.82 13.79 -25.98
CA VAL A 9 10.74 13.33 -24.93
C VAL A 9 10.14 13.53 -23.53
N VAL A 10 9.52 14.68 -23.27
CA VAL A 10 8.86 14.95 -21.98
C VAL A 10 7.73 13.95 -21.74
N SER A 11 6.87 13.70 -22.74
CA SER A 11 5.81 12.70 -22.63
C SER A 11 6.36 11.31 -22.34
N LEU A 12 7.44 10.89 -23.01
CA LEU A 12 8.07 9.58 -22.79
C LEU A 12 8.59 9.44 -21.35
N VAL A 13 9.26 10.47 -20.83
CA VAL A 13 9.80 10.48 -19.45
C VAL A 13 8.66 10.41 -18.43
N LEU A 14 7.58 11.16 -18.63
CA LEU A 14 6.43 11.12 -17.72
C LEU A 14 5.74 9.74 -17.71
N ILE A 15 5.57 9.11 -18.87
CA ILE A 15 4.98 7.77 -18.96
C ILE A 15 5.91 6.74 -18.30
N ALA A 16 7.22 6.79 -18.59
CA ALA A 16 8.19 5.89 -17.96
C ALA A 16 8.18 6.04 -16.43
N GLY A 17 8.14 7.29 -15.93
CA GLY A 17 8.02 7.58 -14.50
C GLY A 17 6.73 7.05 -13.89
N ALA A 18 5.59 7.24 -14.57
CA ALA A 18 4.31 6.73 -14.11
C ALA A 18 4.28 5.20 -14.02
N LEU A 19 4.84 4.50 -15.02
CA LEU A 19 4.95 3.04 -15.03
C LEU A 19 5.87 2.53 -13.90
N LEU A 20 7.00 3.21 -13.66
CA LEU A 20 7.89 2.87 -12.55
C LEU A 20 7.19 3.05 -11.20
N LEU A 21 6.50 4.17 -10.98
CA LEU A 21 5.76 4.41 -9.74
C LEU A 21 4.62 3.41 -9.55
N MET A 22 3.86 3.08 -10.60
CA MET A 22 2.84 2.05 -10.54
C MET A 22 3.44 0.68 -10.16
N LEU A 23 4.57 0.31 -10.77
CA LEU A 23 5.25 -0.93 -10.42
C LEU A 23 5.67 -0.94 -8.95
N LEU A 24 6.25 0.15 -8.45
CA LEU A 24 6.67 0.30 -7.04
C LEU A 24 5.50 0.18 -6.06
N VAL A 25 4.31 0.68 -6.41
CA VAL A 25 3.10 0.50 -5.59
C VAL A 25 2.64 -0.97 -5.61
N VAL A 26 2.68 -1.63 -6.76
CA VAL A 26 2.30 -3.05 -6.89
C VAL A 26 3.24 -3.96 -6.09
N ILE A 27 4.56 -3.73 -6.12
CA ILE A 27 5.53 -4.51 -5.35
C ILE A 27 5.75 -3.98 -3.92
N GLY A 28 5.11 -2.86 -3.57
CA GLY A 28 5.20 -2.24 -2.25
C GLY A 28 4.73 -3.23 -1.19
N GLY A 29 5.51 -3.40 -0.11
CA GLY A 29 5.20 -4.38 0.95
C GLY A 29 5.49 -5.84 0.63
N ALA A 30 6.05 -6.17 -0.54
CA ALA A 30 6.47 -7.55 -0.84
C ALA A 30 7.75 -7.96 -0.09
N VAL A 31 8.61 -7.00 0.26
CA VAL A 31 9.83 -7.24 1.04
C VAL A 31 10.10 -6.06 1.98
N ASP A 32 10.58 -6.35 3.19
CA ASP A 32 10.98 -5.37 4.21
C ASP A 32 12.32 -4.68 3.90
N LYS A 33 12.56 -4.33 2.63
CA LYS A 33 13.76 -3.60 2.19
C LYS A 33 13.37 -2.30 1.49
N ASN A 34 14.25 -1.31 1.61
CA ASN A 34 14.13 -0.08 0.83
C ASN A 34 14.35 -0.41 -0.66
N PRO A 35 13.54 0.12 -1.61
CA PRO A 35 12.50 1.15 -1.44
C PRO A 35 11.07 0.63 -1.25
N THR A 36 10.82 -0.68 -1.38
CA THR A 36 9.46 -1.26 -1.40
C THR A 36 8.73 -1.20 -0.06
N ASN A 37 9.44 -1.04 1.05
CA ASN A 37 8.86 -0.84 2.38
C ASN A 37 8.33 0.58 2.65
N GLN A 38 8.37 1.47 1.65
CA GLN A 38 7.84 2.83 1.73
C GLN A 38 6.57 3.03 0.89
N PHE A 39 6.23 2.08 0.03
CA PHE A 39 5.07 2.16 -0.84
C PHE A 39 3.88 1.42 -0.23
N TYR A 40 2.74 2.10 -0.20
CA TYR A 40 1.45 1.59 0.25
C TYR A 40 0.36 2.39 -0.46
N PHE A 41 -0.82 1.78 -0.65
CA PHE A 41 -1.93 2.47 -1.33
C PHE A 41 -2.91 3.09 -0.33
N LEU A 42 -2.94 2.63 0.92
CA LEU A 42 -3.83 3.14 1.96
C LEU A 42 -3.12 3.09 3.30
N GLN A 43 -3.25 4.16 4.08
CA GLN A 43 -2.88 4.21 5.49
C GLN A 43 -4.09 4.66 6.29
N ALA A 44 -4.38 3.97 7.39
CA ALA A 44 -5.42 4.37 8.32
C ALA A 44 -4.94 4.22 9.77
N ASP A 45 -5.50 5.06 10.63
CA ASP A 45 -5.40 4.87 12.07
C ASP A 45 -6.33 3.73 12.48
N THR A 46 -5.77 2.71 13.12
CA THR A 46 -6.47 1.49 13.56
C THR A 46 -6.30 1.24 15.05
N SER A 47 -5.90 2.25 15.83
CA SER A 47 -5.63 2.11 17.26
C SER A 47 -6.86 1.71 18.07
N ALA A 48 -8.07 1.97 17.55
CA ALA A 48 -9.34 1.57 18.15
C ALA A 48 -9.73 0.11 17.87
N ILE A 49 -8.97 -0.62 17.04
CA ILE A 49 -9.27 -2.01 16.66
C ILE A 49 -8.36 -2.95 17.49
N PRO A 50 -8.92 -3.81 18.35
CA PRO A 50 -8.12 -4.71 19.16
C PRO A 50 -7.43 -5.76 18.27
N GLY A 51 -6.11 -5.90 18.42
CA GLY A 51 -5.29 -6.83 17.60
C GLY A 51 -4.73 -6.21 16.33
N ALA A 52 -5.11 -4.98 15.98
CA ALA A 52 -4.49 -4.22 14.90
C ALA A 52 -3.29 -3.39 15.41
N PRO A 53 -2.31 -3.08 14.53
CA PRO A 53 -1.34 -2.01 14.79
C PRO A 53 -2.05 -0.66 15.04
N ALA A 54 -1.38 0.28 15.71
CA ALA A 54 -1.93 1.64 15.89
C ALA A 54 -2.18 2.33 14.54
N THR A 55 -1.25 2.16 13.59
CA THR A 55 -1.40 2.61 12.21
C THR A 55 -1.21 1.42 11.28
N SER A 56 -2.23 1.13 10.49
CA SER A 56 -2.20 0.07 9.48
C SER A 56 -1.98 0.66 8.10
N ARG A 57 -1.06 0.06 7.35
CA ARG A 57 -0.76 0.38 5.95
C ARG A 57 -1.07 -0.81 5.07
N TRP A 58 -1.94 -0.62 4.11
CA TRP A 58 -2.29 -1.65 3.15
C TRP A 58 -1.42 -1.56 1.91
N THR A 59 -0.94 -2.73 1.55
CA THR A 59 -0.18 -3.01 0.34
C THR A 59 -0.87 -4.13 -0.43
N PHE A 60 -0.48 -4.38 -1.68
CA PHE A 60 -1.09 -5.44 -2.50
C PHE A 60 -0.92 -6.84 -1.89
N TRP A 61 0.01 -7.00 -0.97
CA TRP A 61 0.42 -8.31 -0.44
C TRP A 61 0.12 -8.50 1.04
N ASN A 62 -0.02 -7.41 1.82
CA ASN A 62 -0.35 -7.50 3.23
C ASN A 62 -0.83 -6.16 3.84
N THR A 63 -1.38 -6.23 5.04
CA THR A 63 -1.51 -5.10 5.97
C THR A 63 -0.28 -5.07 6.89
N CYS A 64 0.39 -3.93 6.97
CA CYS A 64 1.61 -3.76 7.75
C CYS A 64 1.44 -2.65 8.79
N GLY A 65 2.19 -2.76 9.89
CA GLY A 65 2.31 -1.65 10.83
C GLY A 65 3.27 -0.57 10.31
N ASP A 66 3.14 0.65 10.82
CA ASP A 66 4.22 1.64 10.70
C ASP A 66 5.27 1.42 11.80
N THR A 67 6.55 1.35 11.41
CA THR A 67 7.68 1.43 12.32
C THR A 67 8.71 2.40 11.77
N ASN A 68 8.86 3.56 12.40
CA ASN A 68 9.76 4.64 11.96
C ASN A 68 9.52 5.07 10.49
N GLY A 69 8.25 5.17 10.08
CA GLY A 69 7.90 5.57 8.71
C GLY A 69 8.01 4.45 7.69
N ARG A 70 8.39 3.22 8.08
CA ARG A 70 8.53 2.06 7.19
C ARG A 70 7.45 1.03 7.47
N ASN A 71 7.04 0.34 6.43
CA ASN A 71 6.14 -0.80 6.54
C ASN A 71 6.89 -1.94 7.23
N ALA A 72 6.42 -2.35 8.41
CA ALA A 72 6.87 -3.53 9.11
C ALA A 72 5.82 -4.62 8.92
N CYS A 73 6.10 -5.54 8.00
CA CYS A 73 5.14 -6.55 7.56
C CYS A 73 5.50 -7.93 8.17
N PRO A 74 4.59 -8.61 8.88
CA PRO A 74 4.93 -9.91 9.48
C PRO A 74 5.08 -11.02 8.43
N HIS A 75 4.23 -11.04 7.40
CA HIS A 75 4.21 -12.05 6.34
C HIS A 75 3.79 -11.44 5.00
N VAL A 76 3.94 -12.18 3.90
CA VAL A 76 3.48 -11.79 2.57
C VAL A 76 2.44 -12.81 2.14
N HIS A 77 1.27 -12.36 1.70
CA HIS A 77 0.18 -13.24 1.27
C HIS A 77 -0.19 -13.00 -0.19
N PRO A 78 -0.33 -14.07 -1.00
CA PRO A 78 -0.91 -13.92 -2.33
C PRO A 78 -2.39 -13.55 -2.21
N ALA A 79 -2.86 -12.66 -3.07
CA ALA A 79 -4.26 -12.22 -3.15
C ALA A 79 -4.83 -11.70 -1.80
N TYR A 80 -4.05 -10.86 -1.11
CA TYR A 80 -4.46 -10.29 0.16
C TYR A 80 -5.52 -9.20 -0.04
N ALA A 81 -6.77 -9.52 0.32
CA ALA A 81 -7.89 -8.60 0.13
C ALA A 81 -7.91 -7.50 1.20
N PHE A 82 -8.44 -6.34 0.82
CA PHE A 82 -8.82 -5.30 1.78
C PHE A 82 -10.10 -5.73 2.52
N ASP A 83 -9.93 -6.50 3.59
CA ASP A 83 -11.00 -6.97 4.48
C ASP A 83 -10.56 -6.78 5.94
N PRO A 84 -10.79 -5.61 6.55
CA PRO A 84 -10.35 -5.31 7.91
C PRO A 84 -10.84 -6.33 8.95
N GLN A 85 -12.05 -6.88 8.76
CA GLN A 85 -12.61 -7.88 9.67
C GLN A 85 -11.76 -9.15 9.68
N LYS A 86 -11.40 -9.66 8.51
CA LYS A 86 -10.56 -10.87 8.40
C LYS A 86 -9.10 -10.59 8.70
N ASN A 87 -8.61 -9.42 8.32
CA ASN A 87 -7.21 -9.03 8.48
C ASN A 87 -6.83 -8.86 9.96
N PHE A 88 -7.75 -8.36 10.78
CA PHE A 88 -7.53 -8.18 12.23
C PHE A 88 -8.20 -9.26 13.09
N GLY A 89 -9.02 -10.15 12.49
CA GLY A 89 -9.73 -11.21 13.22
C GLY A 89 -10.80 -10.70 14.18
N THR A 90 -11.30 -9.48 13.98
CA THR A 90 -12.28 -8.83 14.86
C THR A 90 -13.25 -7.96 14.07
N THR A 91 -14.48 -7.83 14.58
CA THR A 91 -15.46 -6.84 14.11
C THR A 91 -15.52 -5.62 15.03
N LYS A 92 -14.89 -5.68 16.22
CA LYS A 92 -14.90 -4.58 17.18
C LYS A 92 -14.03 -3.43 16.67
N GLY A 93 -14.60 -2.23 16.59
CA GLY A 93 -13.90 -1.03 16.09
C GLY A 93 -13.77 -0.95 14.57
N VAL A 94 -14.16 -2.00 13.83
CA VAL A 94 -14.26 -1.96 12.37
C VAL A 94 -15.55 -1.23 11.97
N PRO A 95 -15.50 -0.27 11.02
CA PRO A 95 -16.71 0.40 10.53
C PRO A 95 -17.75 -0.60 10.01
N ALA A 96 -19.02 -0.39 10.38
CA ALA A 96 -20.12 -1.31 10.01
C ALA A 96 -20.28 -1.50 8.49
N SER A 97 -19.90 -0.49 7.69
CA SER A 97 -19.90 -0.57 6.22
C SER A 97 -18.86 -1.53 5.63
N LEU A 98 -17.86 -1.93 6.41
CA LEU A 98 -16.78 -2.85 6.00
C LEU A 98 -16.94 -4.25 6.59
N ILE A 99 -17.98 -4.46 7.40
CA ILE A 99 -18.34 -5.76 7.93
C ILE A 99 -19.31 -6.40 6.92
N LYS A 100 -18.89 -7.52 6.34
CA LYS A 100 -19.77 -8.28 5.45
C LYS A 100 -20.88 -8.90 6.31
N GLN A 101 -22.12 -8.49 6.08
CA GLN A 101 -23.30 -9.11 6.70
C GLN A 101 -23.43 -10.58 6.27
#